data_AF-A0AAW9WI92-F1
#
_entry.id   AF-A0AAW9WI92-F1
#
_cell.length_a   1.000
_cell.length_b   1.000
_cell.length_c   1.000
_cell.angle_alpha   90.00
_cell.angle_beta   90.00
_cell.angle_gamma   90.00
#
_symmetry.space_group_name_H-M   'P 1'
#
loop_
_entity.id
_entity.type
_entity.pdbx_description
1 polymer ?
#
loop_
_entity_poly.entity_id
_entity_poly.type
_entity_poly.pdbx_seq_one_letter_code
_entity_poly.pdbx_strand_id
1 'polypeptide(L)'
;MFENKTEQEAKKQILDMVEAYCDTYHNQKKPFKEGDRIPYASRVYDSSEMVNLVDSSLEFWLTSGRYTDEFEKELAGYLGVKYCSLVNSGSSANLVAFMTLTSPLLGERRVKRGDEVITVAAGFPTTVTPLIQYGAVPVFVDVTIPQYNIDVTMLEEAYSEKTKAVMIAHTLGNPFDLAAVKAFCDRHNLWLVEDNCDALGTRYTIDGEERLSGTIGDIGTSSFYPPHHMTMGEGGAVYTNNPMLNKIIRSFRDWGRDCVCPSGRDNMCGHRFDRQFGELPLGYDHKYVYSHFGYNLKATDMQAAIGCAQLKKFPSFVERRRHNFDRLRDALSEVEGQLILPEPCPNSKPSWFGFLITCREGVDRNGIVQYVESRGVQTRMLFAGNLTKHPCFDEMRAAKSGYRIVGELKNTDRIMADTFWIGVYPGMTDEMTDYMAAAIIEAVKKNS
;
A
#
# COMPACT_ATOMS: atom_id res chain seq x y z
N MET A 1 -19.18 -17.07 36.96
CA MET A 1 -18.54 -17.62 35.74
C MET A 1 -17.05 -17.87 35.94
N PHE A 2 -16.31 -16.97 36.63
CA PHE A 2 -14.85 -17.09 36.83
C PHE A 2 -14.45 -17.42 38.28
N GLU A 3 -15.37 -17.91 39.11
CA GLU A 3 -15.06 -18.33 40.48
C GLU A 3 -14.02 -19.46 40.48
N ASN A 4 -13.03 -19.36 41.37
CA ASN A 4 -11.91 -20.30 41.51
C ASN A 4 -10.99 -20.44 40.28
N LYS A 5 -10.95 -19.44 39.40
CA LYS A 5 -10.00 -19.39 38.27
C LYS A 5 -8.98 -18.29 38.46
N THR A 6 -7.74 -18.55 38.06
CA THR A 6 -6.75 -17.50 37.83
C THR A 6 -7.16 -16.65 36.62
N GLU A 7 -6.60 -15.43 36.53
CA GLU A 7 -6.81 -14.56 35.36
C GLU A 7 -6.42 -15.26 34.05
N GLN A 8 -5.32 -16.03 34.06
CA GLN A 8 -4.85 -16.78 32.89
C GLN A 8 -5.83 -17.87 32.47
N GLU A 9 -6.40 -18.62 33.42
CA GLU A 9 -7.41 -19.65 33.12
C GLU A 9 -8.74 -19.05 32.63
N ALA A 10 -9.17 -17.93 33.22
CA ALA A 10 -10.36 -17.21 32.76
C ALA A 10 -10.16 -16.65 31.35
N LYS A 11 -9.00 -16.03 31.08
CA LYS A 11 -8.61 -15.54 29.76
C LYS A 11 -8.59 -16.67 28.74
N LYS A 12 -7.91 -17.79 29.04
CA LYS A 12 -7.87 -18.96 28.14
C LYS A 12 -9.28 -19.46 27.81
N GLN A 13 -10.17 -19.59 28.80
CA GLN A 13 -11.55 -20.02 28.54
C GLN A 13 -12.28 -19.07 27.58
N ILE A 14 -12.10 -17.76 27.71
CA ILE A 14 -12.70 -16.78 26.79
C ILE A 14 -12.16 -16.98 25.36
N LEU A 15 -10.84 -17.12 25.20
CA LEU A 15 -10.22 -17.31 23.90
C LEU A 15 -10.65 -18.62 23.23
N ASP A 16 -10.75 -19.72 23.99
CA ASP A 16 -11.27 -21.01 23.49
C ASP A 16 -12.73 -20.87 22.99
N MET A 17 -13.57 -20.07 23.68
CA MET A 17 -14.95 -19.80 23.23
C MET A 17 -15.00 -18.94 21.96
N VAL A 18 -14.07 -17.99 21.80
CA VAL A 18 -13.95 -17.15 20.59
C VAL A 18 -13.53 -17.98 19.39
N GLU A 19 -12.57 -18.89 19.57
CA GLU A 19 -12.17 -19.85 18.54
C GLU A 19 -13.35 -20.71 18.09
N ALA A 20 -14.04 -21.35 19.04
CA ALA A 20 -15.22 -22.17 18.74
C ALA A 20 -16.34 -21.38 18.03
N TYR A 21 -16.54 -20.11 18.41
CA TYR A 21 -17.49 -19.22 17.76
C TYR A 21 -17.10 -18.93 16.30
N CYS A 22 -15.83 -18.61 16.05
CA CYS A 22 -15.32 -18.37 14.71
C CYS A 22 -15.48 -19.63 13.84
N ASP A 23 -15.10 -20.79 14.35
CA ASP A 23 -15.21 -22.05 13.61
C ASP A 23 -16.65 -22.41 13.28
N THR A 24 -17.58 -22.14 14.21
CA THR A 24 -19.00 -22.44 14.01
C THR A 24 -19.66 -21.48 13.02
N TYR A 25 -19.38 -20.18 13.09
CA TYR A 25 -20.17 -19.16 12.39
C TYR A 25 -19.44 -18.43 11.25
N HIS A 26 -18.11 -18.35 11.30
CA HIS A 26 -17.31 -17.58 10.34
C HIS A 26 -16.56 -18.48 9.33
N ASN A 27 -16.06 -19.64 9.75
CA ASN A 27 -15.27 -20.55 8.90
C ASN A 27 -16.13 -21.49 8.03
N GLN A 28 -17.35 -21.05 7.68
CA GLN A 28 -18.28 -21.83 6.85
C GLN A 28 -17.97 -21.63 5.36
N LYS A 29 -17.29 -22.61 4.74
CA LYS A 29 -17.01 -22.61 3.30
C LYS A 29 -18.26 -23.05 2.53
N LYS A 30 -18.96 -22.09 1.92
CA LYS A 30 -20.04 -22.39 0.97
C LYS A 30 -19.44 -22.60 -0.43
N PRO A 31 -19.74 -23.72 -1.11
CA PRO A 31 -19.39 -23.88 -2.52
C PRO A 31 -19.98 -22.73 -3.35
N PHE A 32 -19.22 -22.28 -4.35
CA PHE A 32 -19.70 -21.28 -5.30
C PHE A 32 -20.91 -21.81 -6.08
N LYS A 33 -21.89 -20.95 -6.34
CA LYS A 33 -22.98 -21.21 -7.27
C LYS A 33 -23.08 -20.08 -8.26
N GLU A 34 -23.41 -20.42 -9.51
CA GLU A 34 -23.69 -19.39 -10.52
C GLU A 34 -24.76 -18.41 -10.02
N GLY A 35 -24.50 -17.12 -10.19
CA GLY A 35 -25.32 -16.02 -9.66
C GLY A 35 -24.86 -15.52 -8.28
N ASP A 36 -23.99 -16.23 -7.57
CA ASP A 36 -23.32 -15.70 -6.39
C ASP A 36 -22.42 -14.53 -6.77
N ARG A 37 -22.35 -13.54 -5.88
CA ARG A 37 -21.47 -12.38 -6.07
C ARG A 37 -20.01 -12.79 -5.85
N ILE A 38 -19.16 -12.52 -6.83
CA ILE A 38 -17.71 -12.65 -6.74
C ILE A 38 -17.11 -11.25 -6.54
N PRO A 39 -16.72 -10.87 -5.32
CA PRO A 39 -16.11 -9.55 -5.08
C PRO A 39 -14.68 -9.49 -5.65
N TYR A 40 -14.22 -8.30 -6.03
CA TYR A 40 -12.83 -8.13 -6.52
C TYR A 40 -11.79 -8.39 -5.41
N ALA A 41 -12.18 -8.20 -4.15
CA ALA A 41 -11.34 -8.48 -2.99
C ALA A 41 -12.21 -8.72 -1.74
N SER A 42 -11.67 -9.45 -0.77
CA SER A 42 -12.28 -9.65 0.55
C SER A 42 -11.22 -10.02 1.58
N ARG A 43 -11.59 -9.92 2.86
CA ARG A 43 -10.79 -10.40 3.99
C ARG A 43 -10.79 -11.93 4.03
N VAL A 44 -9.60 -12.51 4.20
CA VAL A 44 -9.40 -13.95 4.41
C VAL A 44 -8.77 -14.13 5.78
N TYR A 45 -9.51 -14.72 6.72
CA TYR A 45 -9.13 -14.84 8.13
C TYR A 45 -9.66 -16.16 8.70
N ASP A 46 -9.16 -16.55 9.88
CA ASP A 46 -9.70 -17.66 10.68
C ASP A 46 -9.82 -17.22 12.16
N SER A 47 -9.91 -18.18 13.07
CA SER A 47 -10.03 -17.92 14.50
C SER A 47 -8.86 -17.11 15.06
N SER A 48 -7.67 -17.21 14.46
CA SER A 48 -6.44 -16.57 14.95
C SER A 48 -6.58 -15.04 15.04
N GLU A 49 -7.18 -14.40 14.03
CA GLU A 49 -7.41 -12.95 14.05
C GLU A 49 -8.37 -12.54 15.17
N MET A 50 -9.46 -13.30 15.34
CA MET A 50 -10.47 -13.01 16.37
C MET A 50 -9.94 -13.25 17.77
N VAL A 51 -9.18 -14.34 17.97
CA VAL A 51 -8.53 -14.67 19.23
C VAL A 51 -7.52 -13.59 19.60
N ASN A 52 -6.63 -13.18 18.69
CA ASN A 52 -5.68 -12.10 18.94
C ASN A 52 -6.38 -10.76 19.27
N LEU A 53 -7.46 -10.44 18.56
CA LEU A 53 -8.22 -9.21 18.83
C LEU A 53 -8.84 -9.22 20.23
N VAL A 54 -9.42 -10.34 20.65
CA VAL A 54 -9.97 -10.48 22.01
C VAL A 54 -8.86 -10.53 23.06
N ASP A 55 -7.73 -11.16 22.76
CA ASP A 55 -6.55 -11.18 23.64
C ASP A 55 -6.06 -9.77 23.95
N SER A 56 -5.91 -8.92 22.93
CA SER A 56 -5.58 -7.50 23.06
C SER A 56 -6.67 -6.71 23.80
N SER A 57 -7.94 -7.02 23.54
CA SER A 57 -9.08 -6.37 24.21
C SER A 57 -9.12 -6.67 25.70
N LEU A 58 -8.80 -7.91 26.11
CA LEU A 58 -8.74 -8.32 27.52
C LEU A 58 -7.55 -7.69 28.24
N GLU A 59 -6.41 -7.47 27.55
CA GLU A 59 -5.28 -6.72 28.10
C GLU A 59 -5.61 -5.23 28.30
N PHE A 60 -6.50 -4.68 27.46
CA PHE A 60 -7.03 -3.32 27.56
C PHE A 60 -5.96 -2.21 27.59
N TRP A 61 -4.82 -2.44 26.92
CA TRP A 61 -3.76 -1.43 26.75
C TRP A 61 -4.14 -0.33 25.74
N LEU A 62 -5.01 -0.67 24.76
CA LEU A 62 -5.62 0.20 23.74
C LEU A 62 -4.68 0.81 22.70
N THR A 63 -3.66 1.55 23.16
CA THR A 63 -2.66 2.20 22.30
C THR A 63 -1.60 1.21 21.83
N SER A 64 -0.68 1.62 20.95
CA SER A 64 0.43 0.77 20.53
C SER A 64 1.19 0.16 21.72
N GLY A 65 1.31 -1.18 21.72
CA GLY A 65 1.90 -1.97 22.80
C GLY A 65 2.49 -3.27 22.28
N ARG A 66 2.21 -4.38 22.96
CA ARG A 66 2.82 -5.69 22.70
C ARG A 66 2.63 -6.16 21.26
N TYR A 67 1.40 -6.13 20.74
CA TYR A 67 1.14 -6.59 19.38
C TYR A 67 1.72 -5.64 18.33
N THR A 68 1.79 -4.34 18.62
CA THR A 68 2.46 -3.38 17.73
C THR A 68 3.95 -3.67 17.62
N ASP A 69 4.63 -3.92 18.75
CA ASP A 69 6.05 -4.28 18.77
C ASP A 69 6.31 -5.62 18.07
N GLU A 70 5.44 -6.62 18.28
CA GLU A 70 5.49 -7.91 17.57
C GLU A 70 5.31 -7.71 16.06
N PHE A 71 4.28 -6.97 15.65
CA PHE A 71 3.99 -6.72 14.24
C PHE A 71 5.12 -5.95 13.54
N GLU A 72 5.60 -4.85 14.11
CA GLU A 72 6.69 -4.05 13.53
C GLU A 72 7.95 -4.91 13.35
N LYS A 73 8.27 -5.77 14.33
CA LYS A 73 9.41 -6.69 14.27
C LYS A 73 9.22 -7.78 13.21
N GLU A 74 8.07 -8.45 13.19
CA GLU A 74 7.81 -9.55 12.27
C GLU A 74 7.70 -9.06 10.82
N LEU A 75 7.06 -7.92 10.57
CA LEU A 75 6.97 -7.35 9.23
C LEU A 75 8.34 -6.88 8.74
N ALA A 76 9.14 -6.24 9.60
CA ALA A 76 10.52 -5.89 9.26
C ALA A 76 11.36 -7.14 8.93
N GLY A 77 11.18 -8.22 9.69
CA GLY A 77 11.81 -9.51 9.44
C GLY A 77 11.39 -10.14 8.11
N TYR A 78 10.08 -10.12 7.78
CA TYR A 78 9.57 -10.60 6.50
C TYR A 78 10.12 -9.81 5.31
N LEU A 79 10.16 -8.48 5.44
CA LEU A 79 10.67 -7.58 4.39
C LEU A 79 12.20 -7.58 4.28
N GLY A 80 12.92 -8.01 5.31
CA GLY A 80 14.39 -7.92 5.37
C GLY A 80 14.90 -6.49 5.59
N VAL A 81 14.12 -5.64 6.27
CA VAL A 81 14.48 -4.23 6.57
C VAL A 81 14.75 -4.01 8.05
N LYS A 82 15.52 -2.97 8.38
CA LYS A 82 15.92 -2.67 9.77
C LYS A 82 14.82 -2.01 10.61
N TYR A 83 14.00 -1.15 9.99
CA TYR A 83 13.02 -0.35 10.71
C TYR A 83 11.67 -0.41 10.02
N CYS A 84 10.62 -0.66 10.83
CA CYS A 84 9.23 -0.60 10.43
C CYS A 84 8.48 0.20 11.49
N SER A 85 7.61 1.11 11.05
CA SER A 85 6.74 1.94 11.90
C SER A 85 5.29 1.75 11.47
N LEU A 86 4.48 1.15 12.33
CA LEU A 86 3.05 0.96 12.11
C LEU A 86 2.31 2.30 12.18
N VAL A 87 1.35 2.49 11.26
CA VAL A 87 0.46 3.65 11.16
C VAL A 87 -0.99 3.20 10.90
N ASN A 88 -1.93 4.12 11.01
CA ASN A 88 -3.36 3.81 10.96
C ASN A 88 -3.93 3.49 9.57
N SER A 89 -3.19 3.72 8.47
CA SER A 89 -3.64 3.49 7.08
C SER A 89 -2.47 3.56 6.09
N GLY A 90 -2.61 2.98 4.90
CA GLY A 90 -1.64 3.15 3.80
C GLY A 90 -1.49 4.61 3.35
N SER A 91 -2.60 5.36 3.30
CA SER A 91 -2.56 6.80 3.01
C SER A 91 -1.73 7.59 4.02
N SER A 92 -1.84 7.26 5.31
CA SER A 92 -0.99 7.85 6.35
C SER A 92 0.46 7.39 6.25
N ALA A 93 0.71 6.17 5.75
CA ALA A 93 2.05 5.71 5.46
C ALA A 93 2.71 6.56 4.35
N ASN A 94 2.00 6.80 3.25
CA ASN A 94 2.46 7.70 2.18
C ASN A 94 2.67 9.13 2.67
N LEU A 95 1.76 9.66 3.50
CA LEU A 95 1.92 10.98 4.11
C LEU A 95 3.21 11.06 4.95
N VAL A 96 3.43 10.10 5.86
CA VAL A 96 4.61 10.10 6.72
C VAL A 96 5.89 9.87 5.92
N ALA A 97 5.88 8.99 4.91
CA ALA A 97 7.02 8.74 4.03
C ALA A 97 7.43 10.02 3.30
N PHE A 98 6.48 10.73 2.68
CA PHE A 98 6.77 11.99 2.01
C PHE A 98 7.21 13.09 3.00
N MET A 99 6.47 13.30 4.10
CA MET A 99 6.79 14.34 5.08
C MET A 99 8.16 14.13 5.72
N THR A 100 8.61 12.88 5.85
CA THR A 100 9.98 12.54 6.29
C THR A 100 11.03 13.23 5.43
N LEU A 101 10.84 13.28 4.11
CA LEU A 101 11.77 13.90 3.18
C LEU A 101 11.84 15.44 3.33
N THR A 102 10.91 16.05 4.05
CA THR A 102 10.86 17.50 4.28
C THR A 102 11.65 17.96 5.52
N SER A 103 12.14 17.01 6.31
CA SER A 103 12.80 17.31 7.59
C SER A 103 14.07 18.14 7.41
N PRO A 104 14.31 19.16 8.26
CA PRO A 104 15.57 19.91 8.24
C PRO A 104 16.79 19.03 8.58
N LEU A 105 16.59 17.87 9.22
CA LEU A 105 17.67 16.92 9.53
C LEU A 105 18.30 16.30 8.27
N LEU A 106 17.65 16.41 7.11
CA LEU A 106 18.14 15.90 5.83
C LEU A 106 19.01 16.92 5.07
N GLY A 107 19.27 18.11 5.65
CA GLY A 107 20.15 19.12 5.07
C GLY A 107 19.73 19.55 3.67
N GLU A 108 20.67 19.57 2.72
CA GLU A 108 20.43 20.03 1.34
C GLU A 108 19.59 19.06 0.50
N ARG A 109 19.50 17.79 0.90
CA ARG A 109 18.68 16.79 0.20
C ARG A 109 17.21 16.84 0.62
N ARG A 110 16.83 17.67 1.61
CA ARG A 110 15.42 17.82 2.01
C ARG A 110 14.57 18.38 0.88
N VAL A 111 13.33 17.91 0.78
CA VAL A 111 12.29 18.47 -0.08
C VAL A 111 11.77 19.76 0.57
N LYS A 112 11.75 20.85 -0.20
CA LYS A 112 11.20 22.15 0.17
C LYS A 112 9.92 22.42 -0.63
N ARG A 113 9.13 23.39 -0.18
CA ARG A 113 7.96 23.84 -0.95
C ARG A 113 8.42 24.38 -2.31
N GLY A 114 7.74 23.98 -3.37
CA GLY A 114 8.08 24.30 -4.76
C GLY A 114 9.11 23.35 -5.41
N ASP A 115 9.72 22.44 -4.64
CA ASP A 115 10.53 21.35 -5.22
C ASP A 115 9.63 20.34 -5.93
N GLU A 116 10.20 19.63 -6.89
CA GLU A 116 9.50 18.70 -7.77
C GLU A 116 9.65 17.25 -7.31
N VAL A 117 8.57 16.47 -7.46
CA VAL A 117 8.56 15.03 -7.22
C VAL A 117 7.96 14.34 -8.44
N ILE A 118 8.74 13.48 -9.08
CA ILE A 118 8.28 12.73 -10.26
C ILE A 118 7.34 11.61 -9.81
N THR A 119 6.20 11.51 -10.48
CA THR A 119 5.15 10.52 -10.22
C THR A 119 4.31 10.26 -11.47
N VAL A 120 3.23 9.49 -11.35
CA VAL A 120 2.29 9.18 -12.45
C VAL A 120 0.87 9.60 -12.10
N ALA A 121 0.09 9.95 -13.11
CA ALA A 121 -1.32 10.33 -12.93
C ALA A 121 -2.28 9.13 -12.93
N ALA A 122 -1.84 7.99 -13.49
CA ALA A 122 -2.55 6.71 -13.42
C ALA A 122 -2.24 5.97 -12.12
N GLY A 123 -2.97 6.30 -11.05
CA GLY A 123 -2.74 5.69 -9.74
C GLY A 123 -3.81 6.03 -8.70
N PHE A 124 -3.47 5.80 -7.44
CA PHE A 124 -4.33 6.10 -6.29
C PHE A 124 -4.04 7.51 -5.75
N PRO A 125 -5.06 8.30 -5.34
CA PRO A 125 -4.87 9.70 -4.98
C PRO A 125 -3.86 9.92 -3.84
N THR A 126 -3.85 9.06 -2.82
CA THR A 126 -3.03 9.29 -1.62
C THR A 126 -1.55 8.94 -1.80
N THR A 127 -1.13 8.46 -2.97
CA THR A 127 0.28 8.47 -3.39
C THR A 127 0.77 9.89 -3.70
N VAL A 128 -0.12 10.76 -4.23
CA VAL A 128 0.22 12.11 -4.71
C VAL A 128 -0.24 13.22 -3.75
N THR A 129 -1.33 13.01 -3.01
CA THR A 129 -1.89 14.00 -2.08
C THR A 129 -0.87 14.60 -1.10
N PRO A 130 0.06 13.83 -0.48
CA PRO A 130 1.04 14.40 0.45
C PRO A 130 1.93 15.48 -0.17
N LEU A 131 2.33 15.29 -1.43
CA LEU A 131 3.17 16.22 -2.19
C LEU A 131 2.46 17.56 -2.30
N ILE A 132 1.20 17.52 -2.75
CA ILE A 132 0.34 18.70 -2.94
C ILE A 132 0.07 19.41 -1.61
N GLN A 133 -0.28 18.66 -0.56
CA GLN A 133 -0.59 19.22 0.77
C GLN A 133 0.58 20.01 1.36
N TYR A 134 1.81 19.50 1.17
CA TYR A 134 3.01 20.20 1.58
C TYR A 134 3.37 21.37 0.66
N GLY A 135 2.91 21.37 -0.60
CA GLY A 135 3.26 22.37 -1.61
C GLY A 135 4.53 22.02 -2.39
N ALA A 136 4.89 20.74 -2.47
CA ALA A 136 5.77 20.25 -3.54
C ALA A 136 4.97 20.16 -4.85
N VAL A 137 5.66 20.10 -5.98
CA VAL A 137 5.07 20.07 -7.32
C VAL A 137 5.16 18.65 -7.88
N PRO A 138 4.04 17.91 -7.99
CA PRO A 138 4.04 16.64 -8.69
C PRO A 138 4.38 16.85 -10.18
N VAL A 139 5.31 16.06 -10.69
CA VAL A 139 5.68 16.02 -12.10
C VAL A 139 5.19 14.70 -12.66
N PHE A 140 4.10 14.74 -13.41
CA PHE A 140 3.49 13.56 -14.00
C PHE A 140 4.18 13.21 -15.31
N VAL A 141 4.60 11.95 -15.41
CA VAL A 141 4.92 11.28 -16.67
C VAL A 141 3.87 10.22 -16.97
N ASP A 142 3.84 9.74 -18.21
CA ASP A 142 2.90 8.71 -18.62
C ASP A 142 3.31 7.32 -18.10
N VAL A 143 2.44 6.34 -18.34
CA VAL A 143 2.64 4.93 -17.99
C VAL A 143 2.71 4.06 -19.25
N THR A 144 3.15 2.82 -19.12
CA THR A 144 3.14 1.84 -20.21
C THR A 144 1.92 0.91 -20.12
N ILE A 145 1.51 0.37 -21.25
CA ILE A 145 0.57 -0.76 -21.35
C ILE A 145 1.34 -1.87 -22.08
N PRO A 146 1.39 -3.12 -21.57
CA PRO A 146 0.51 -3.71 -20.56
C PRO A 146 1.08 -3.85 -19.12
N GLN A 147 2.16 -3.14 -18.76
CA GLN A 147 2.67 -3.20 -17.38
C GLN A 147 1.96 -2.26 -16.40
N TYR A 148 1.32 -1.20 -16.91
CA TYR A 148 0.54 -0.21 -16.16
C TYR A 148 1.32 0.53 -15.07
N ASN A 149 2.62 0.71 -15.31
CA ASN A 149 3.54 1.41 -14.45
C ASN A 149 4.26 2.52 -15.24
N ILE A 150 4.99 3.40 -14.56
CA ILE A 150 5.71 4.54 -15.14
C ILE A 150 6.48 4.17 -16.41
N ASP A 151 6.36 5.01 -17.45
CA ASP A 151 7.26 4.96 -18.61
C ASP A 151 8.61 5.57 -18.23
N VAL A 152 9.58 4.69 -17.98
CA VAL A 152 10.92 5.08 -17.54
C VAL A 152 11.71 5.85 -18.60
N THR A 153 11.28 5.82 -19.87
CA THR A 153 11.94 6.59 -20.94
C THR A 153 11.70 8.09 -20.81
N MET A 154 10.67 8.50 -20.05
CA MET A 154 10.32 9.90 -19.81
C MET A 154 11.04 10.53 -18.61
N LEU A 155 11.80 9.75 -17.82
CA LEU A 155 12.39 10.21 -16.56
C LEU A 155 13.39 11.37 -16.75
N GLU A 156 14.26 11.28 -17.75
CA GLU A 156 15.26 12.32 -18.00
C GLU A 156 14.63 13.64 -18.49
N GLU A 157 13.53 13.58 -19.25
CA GLU A 157 12.78 14.77 -19.65
C GLU A 157 11.99 15.36 -18.46
N ALA A 158 11.56 14.51 -17.53
CA ALA A 158 10.88 14.94 -16.32
C ALA A 158 11.80 15.62 -15.31
N TYR A 159 13.09 15.31 -15.34
CA TYR A 159 14.08 15.87 -14.44
C TYR A 159 14.26 17.38 -14.62
N SER A 160 14.43 18.08 -13.50
CA SER A 160 14.92 19.46 -13.45
C SER A 160 15.77 19.67 -12.19
N GLU A 161 16.45 20.81 -12.06
CA GLU A 161 17.19 21.18 -10.85
C GLU A 161 16.32 21.26 -9.58
N LYS A 162 14.98 21.37 -9.75
CA LYS A 162 14.02 21.34 -8.63
C LYS A 162 13.63 19.93 -8.22
N THR A 163 13.92 18.91 -9.02
CA THR A 163 13.55 17.53 -8.72
C THR A 163 14.30 17.05 -7.49
N LYS A 164 13.58 16.51 -6.51
CA LYS A 164 14.15 15.99 -5.25
C LYS A 164 13.82 14.53 -4.99
N ALA A 165 12.75 14.01 -5.58
CA ALA A 165 12.31 12.65 -5.32
C ALA A 165 11.55 12.05 -6.51
N VAL A 166 11.49 10.72 -6.49
CA VAL A 166 10.51 9.91 -7.22
C VAL A 166 9.63 9.22 -6.18
N MET A 167 8.31 9.36 -6.28
CA MET A 167 7.35 8.69 -5.39
C MET A 167 6.23 8.07 -6.22
N ILE A 168 6.24 6.75 -6.34
CA ILE A 168 5.40 5.99 -7.28
C ILE A 168 4.95 4.69 -6.63
N ALA A 169 3.73 4.25 -6.97
CA ALA A 169 3.20 2.98 -6.54
C ALA A 169 3.55 1.83 -7.48
N HIS A 170 3.74 0.64 -6.92
CA HIS A 170 3.79 -0.62 -7.68
C HIS A 170 2.35 -1.05 -8.03
N THR A 171 1.84 -0.53 -9.15
CA THR A 171 0.43 -0.59 -9.50
C THR A 171 -0.12 -2.01 -9.53
N LEU A 172 -1.15 -2.27 -8.71
CA LEU A 172 -1.84 -3.57 -8.58
C LEU A 172 -0.91 -4.77 -8.33
N GLY A 173 0.23 -4.55 -7.67
CA GLY A 173 1.17 -5.60 -7.34
C GLY A 173 2.27 -5.80 -8.37
N ASN A 174 2.10 -5.29 -9.58
CA ASN A 174 3.16 -5.29 -10.60
C ASN A 174 4.16 -4.19 -10.28
N PRO A 175 5.43 -4.49 -10.01
CA PRO A 175 6.39 -3.45 -9.72
C PRO A 175 6.68 -2.64 -11.00
N PHE A 176 6.86 -1.32 -10.88
CA PHE A 176 7.55 -0.55 -11.92
C PHE A 176 8.99 -1.04 -12.10
N ASP A 177 9.64 -0.62 -13.20
CA ASP A 177 11.03 -0.97 -13.48
C ASP A 177 11.98 -0.33 -12.45
N LEU A 178 12.18 -1.07 -11.36
CA LEU A 178 12.95 -0.65 -10.20
C LEU A 178 14.42 -0.44 -10.56
N ALA A 179 14.99 -1.24 -11.48
CA ALA A 179 16.37 -1.06 -11.91
C ALA A 179 16.56 0.30 -12.60
N ALA A 180 15.69 0.65 -13.55
CA ALA A 180 15.76 1.92 -14.26
C ALA A 180 15.50 3.11 -13.33
N VAL A 181 14.44 3.06 -12.51
CA VAL A 181 14.07 4.15 -11.59
C VAL A 181 15.13 4.35 -10.50
N LYS A 182 15.66 3.26 -9.90
CA LYS A 182 16.72 3.35 -8.90
C LYS A 182 18.00 3.94 -9.47
N ALA A 183 18.42 3.47 -10.65
CA ALA A 183 19.60 4.01 -11.33
C ALA A 183 19.43 5.50 -11.66
N PHE A 184 18.23 5.93 -12.08
CA PHE A 184 17.92 7.34 -12.29
C PHE A 184 18.02 8.16 -10.99
N CYS A 185 17.43 7.67 -9.90
CA CYS A 185 17.51 8.34 -8.61
C CYS A 185 18.95 8.47 -8.10
N ASP A 186 19.77 7.43 -8.28
CA ASP A 186 21.17 7.44 -7.86
C ASP A 186 22.00 8.45 -8.66
N ARG A 187 21.83 8.50 -9.98
CA ARG A 187 22.54 9.44 -10.85
C ARG A 187 22.28 10.90 -10.47
N HIS A 188 21.04 11.21 -10.12
CA HIS A 188 20.59 12.58 -9.82
C HIS A 188 20.50 12.87 -8.32
N ASN A 189 20.95 11.96 -7.46
CA ASN A 189 20.89 12.06 -5.99
C ASN A 189 19.47 12.34 -5.45
N LEU A 190 18.45 11.75 -6.06
CA LEU A 190 17.03 11.89 -5.71
C LEU A 190 16.63 10.86 -4.65
N TRP A 191 15.63 11.18 -3.84
CA TRP A 191 14.99 10.18 -2.98
C TRP A 191 14.09 9.24 -3.80
N LEU A 192 13.99 7.98 -3.40
CA LEU A 192 13.02 7.04 -3.93
C LEU A 192 12.06 6.57 -2.83
N VAL A 193 10.78 6.88 -2.99
CA VAL A 193 9.71 6.32 -2.15
C VAL A 193 8.92 5.31 -2.97
N GLU A 194 8.97 4.05 -2.52
CA GLU A 194 8.19 2.96 -3.09
C GLU A 194 6.83 2.87 -2.37
N ASP A 195 5.77 3.32 -3.03
CA ASP A 195 4.42 3.03 -2.56
C ASP A 195 4.08 1.57 -2.87
N ASN A 196 4.17 0.75 -1.83
CA ASN A 196 4.04 -0.70 -1.91
C ASN A 196 2.70 -1.17 -1.31
N CYS A 197 1.71 -0.27 -1.19
CA CYS A 197 0.40 -0.58 -0.63
C CYS A 197 -0.23 -1.82 -1.29
N ASP A 198 -0.22 -1.87 -2.63
CA ASP A 198 -0.82 -2.95 -3.41
C ASP A 198 0.18 -4.03 -3.83
N ALA A 199 1.41 -4.03 -3.32
CA ALA A 199 2.48 -4.90 -3.81
C ALA A 199 3.24 -5.64 -2.71
N LEU A 200 2.67 -5.74 -1.51
CA LEU A 200 3.28 -6.54 -0.45
C LEU A 200 3.52 -7.98 -0.95
N GLY A 201 4.76 -8.47 -0.78
CA GLY A 201 5.19 -9.80 -1.21
C GLY A 201 5.62 -9.93 -2.67
N THR A 202 5.55 -8.85 -3.46
CA THR A 202 6.16 -8.80 -4.80
C THR A 202 7.67 -8.90 -4.68
N ARG A 203 8.28 -9.71 -5.55
CA ARG A 203 9.73 -9.91 -5.64
C ARG A 203 10.26 -9.26 -6.91
N TYR A 204 11.46 -8.70 -6.83
CA TYR A 204 12.17 -8.10 -7.94
C TYR A 204 13.66 -8.46 -7.85
N THR A 205 14.25 -8.90 -8.95
CA THR A 205 15.68 -9.20 -9.04
C THR A 205 16.43 -7.99 -9.57
N ILE A 206 17.31 -7.42 -8.75
CA ILE A 206 18.17 -6.28 -9.08
C ILE A 206 19.61 -6.60 -8.65
N ASP A 207 20.59 -6.27 -9.48
CA ASP A 207 22.02 -6.55 -9.24
C ASP A 207 22.33 -8.03 -8.91
N GLY A 208 21.53 -8.95 -9.47
CA GLY A 208 21.66 -10.40 -9.22
C GLY A 208 21.07 -10.89 -7.90
N GLU A 209 20.46 -10.01 -7.10
CA GLU A 209 19.81 -10.34 -5.84
C GLU A 209 18.28 -10.19 -5.94
N GLU A 210 17.54 -11.17 -5.43
CA GLU A 210 16.10 -11.05 -5.26
C GLU A 210 15.79 -10.21 -4.01
N ARG A 211 14.97 -9.17 -4.16
CA ARG A 211 14.49 -8.32 -3.06
C ARG A 211 12.98 -8.20 -3.12
N LEU A 212 12.37 -7.89 -1.98
CA LEU A 212 10.95 -7.54 -1.93
C LEU A 212 10.75 -6.08 -2.35
N SER A 213 9.70 -5.79 -3.11
CA SER A 213 9.35 -4.40 -3.43
C SER A 213 9.05 -3.60 -2.16
N GLY A 214 9.32 -2.30 -2.20
CA GLY A 214 9.32 -1.43 -1.02
C GLY A 214 10.65 -1.40 -0.25
N THR A 215 11.63 -2.23 -0.60
CA THR A 215 12.90 -2.37 0.15
C THR A 215 14.13 -1.92 -0.62
N ILE A 216 13.96 -1.44 -1.85
CA ILE A 216 15.03 -1.07 -2.79
C ILE A 216 15.31 0.44 -2.75
N GLY A 217 14.26 1.24 -2.60
CA GLY A 217 14.31 2.68 -2.39
C GLY A 217 14.68 3.07 -0.97
N ASP A 218 14.52 4.36 -0.65
CA ASP A 218 14.86 4.92 0.65
C ASP A 218 13.77 4.65 1.70
N ILE A 219 12.50 4.66 1.29
CA ILE A 219 11.33 4.43 2.14
C ILE A 219 10.30 3.60 1.37
N GLY A 220 9.76 2.55 2.00
CA GLY A 220 8.60 1.80 1.52
C GLY A 220 7.37 2.03 2.38
N THR A 221 6.19 1.88 1.77
CA THR A 221 4.90 1.98 2.47
C THR A 221 3.99 0.79 2.17
N SER A 222 3.19 0.36 3.14
CA SER A 222 2.20 -0.72 2.97
C SER A 222 0.84 -0.31 3.53
N SER A 223 -0.22 -0.91 3.01
CA SER A 223 -1.60 -0.72 3.43
C SER A 223 -2.21 -2.04 3.92
N PHE A 224 -3.02 -1.95 4.97
CA PHE A 224 -3.72 -3.08 5.59
C PHE A 224 -5.24 -2.88 5.60
N TYR A 225 -5.77 -2.11 4.64
CA TYR A 225 -7.21 -1.99 4.40
C TYR A 225 -7.75 -3.32 3.78
N PRO A 226 -9.01 -3.74 4.00
CA PRO A 226 -9.47 -5.12 3.75
C PRO A 226 -9.27 -5.71 2.34
N PRO A 227 -9.29 -4.92 1.25
CA PRO A 227 -8.96 -5.40 -0.09
C PRO A 227 -7.50 -5.83 -0.32
N HIS A 228 -6.57 -5.36 0.52
CA HIS A 228 -5.14 -5.57 0.33
C HIS A 228 -4.71 -7.00 0.67
N HIS A 229 -3.42 -7.25 0.50
CA HIS A 229 -2.78 -8.55 0.70
C HIS A 229 -3.02 -9.16 2.08
N MET A 230 -3.13 -8.31 3.09
CA MET A 230 -3.54 -8.64 4.45
C MET A 230 -4.28 -7.44 5.06
N THR A 231 -4.94 -7.64 6.20
CA THR A 231 -5.75 -6.56 6.81
C THR A 231 -5.63 -6.41 8.32
N MET A 232 -5.88 -5.19 8.79
CA MET A 232 -6.14 -4.83 10.19
C MET A 232 -7.51 -4.14 10.36
N GLY A 233 -8.39 -4.23 9.35
CA GLY A 233 -9.54 -3.34 9.19
C GLY A 233 -9.11 -1.99 8.64
N GLU A 234 -8.32 -1.23 9.41
CA GLU A 234 -7.59 -0.05 8.95
C GLU A 234 -6.14 -0.19 9.43
N GLY A 235 -5.17 0.14 8.60
CA GLY A 235 -3.75 0.04 8.98
C GLY A 235 -2.79 0.32 7.83
N GLY A 236 -1.55 0.60 8.16
CA GLY A 236 -0.45 0.70 7.20
C GLY A 236 0.89 0.67 7.91
N ALA A 237 1.98 0.65 7.15
CA ALA A 237 3.33 0.69 7.71
C ALA A 237 4.26 1.54 6.84
N VAL A 238 5.22 2.20 7.48
CA VAL A 238 6.34 2.88 6.83
C VAL A 238 7.62 2.20 7.24
N TYR A 239 8.49 1.86 6.30
CA TYR A 239 9.70 1.10 6.59
C TYR A 239 10.90 1.59 5.79
N THR A 240 12.09 1.42 6.37
CA THR A 240 13.36 1.90 5.83
C THR A 240 14.54 1.17 6.46
N ASN A 241 15.68 1.20 5.79
CA ASN A 241 16.96 0.76 6.35
C ASN A 241 17.77 1.91 6.97
N ASN A 242 17.35 3.17 6.79
CA ASN A 242 18.09 4.34 7.25
C ASN A 242 17.64 4.77 8.66
N PRO A 243 18.55 4.77 9.67
CA PRO A 243 18.21 5.16 11.04
C PRO A 243 17.75 6.61 11.18
N MET A 244 18.28 7.53 10.35
CA MET A 244 17.88 8.93 10.35
C MET A 244 16.44 9.07 9.82
N LEU A 245 16.12 8.41 8.71
CA LEU A 245 14.75 8.40 8.18
C LEU A 245 13.78 7.79 9.21
N ASN A 246 14.14 6.67 9.85
CA ASN A 246 13.32 6.09 10.91
C ASN A 246 13.07 7.05 12.08
N LYS A 247 14.09 7.79 12.54
CA LYS A 247 13.92 8.80 13.59
C LYS A 247 12.89 9.86 13.18
N ILE A 248 13.00 10.35 11.96
CA ILE A 248 12.11 11.39 11.42
C ILE A 248 10.68 10.84 11.23
N ILE A 249 10.53 9.63 10.66
CA ILE A 249 9.25 8.92 10.47
C ILE A 249 8.50 8.85 11.80
N ARG A 250 9.16 8.37 12.86
CA ARG A 250 8.53 8.26 14.20
C ARG A 250 8.18 9.62 14.76
N SER A 251 9.02 10.64 14.56
CA SER A 251 8.70 12.01 14.98
C SER A 251 7.43 12.52 14.29
N PHE A 252 7.33 12.47 12.96
CA PHE A 252 6.12 12.89 12.24
C PHE A 252 4.87 12.08 12.62
N ARG A 253 5.00 10.78 12.90
CA ARG A 253 3.89 9.93 13.36
C ARG A 253 3.42 10.27 14.77
N ASP A 254 4.36 10.65 15.65
CA ASP A 254 4.19 10.78 17.09
C ASP A 254 4.24 12.26 17.54
N TRP A 255 3.28 13.05 17.05
CA TRP A 255 3.04 14.47 17.34
C TRP A 255 4.16 15.43 16.96
N GLY A 256 5.16 14.98 16.21
CA GLY A 256 6.36 15.76 15.92
C GLY A 256 7.36 15.79 17.07
N ARG A 257 7.19 14.90 18.06
CA ARG A 257 8.00 14.87 19.28
C ARG A 257 9.47 14.54 18.94
N ASP A 258 10.41 15.22 19.60
CA ASP A 258 11.85 14.95 19.44
C ASP A 258 12.30 13.71 20.22
N CYS A 259 11.68 13.47 21.37
CA CYS A 259 11.98 12.34 22.23
C CYS A 259 11.56 11.00 21.60
N VAL A 260 12.48 10.03 21.56
CA VAL A 260 12.30 8.70 20.95
C VAL A 260 11.78 7.62 21.92
N CYS A 261 11.50 7.97 23.18
CA CYS A 261 11.04 7.02 24.19
C CYS A 261 9.69 6.36 23.79
N PRO A 262 9.54 5.04 23.91
CA PRO A 262 8.25 4.37 23.70
C PRO A 262 7.14 4.89 24.62
N SER A 263 5.88 4.65 24.24
CA SER A 263 4.73 4.88 25.12
C SER A 263 4.91 4.16 26.46
N GLY A 264 4.50 4.82 27.55
CA GLY A 264 4.65 4.27 28.91
C GLY A 264 6.08 4.25 29.47
N ARG A 265 7.09 4.73 28.73
CA ARG A 265 8.47 4.85 29.22
C ARG A 265 8.95 6.29 29.19
N ASP A 266 9.61 6.71 30.27
CA ASP A 266 10.18 8.04 30.41
C ASP A 266 11.71 7.97 30.47
N ASN A 267 12.38 9.02 29.96
CA ASN A 267 13.82 9.22 30.04
C ASN A 267 14.71 8.07 29.52
N MET A 268 14.19 7.16 28.70
CA MET A 268 15.00 6.15 28.01
C MET A 268 16.01 6.79 27.04
N CYS A 269 15.75 8.01 26.57
CA CYS A 269 16.71 8.80 25.81
C CYS A 269 17.86 9.38 26.65
N GLY A 270 17.75 9.37 27.99
CA GLY A 270 18.72 9.96 28.91
C GLY A 270 18.72 11.49 28.98
N HIS A 271 17.79 12.17 28.29
CA HIS A 271 17.82 13.62 28.08
C HIS A 271 16.55 14.37 28.48
N ARG A 272 15.81 13.87 29.49
CA ARG A 272 14.49 14.43 29.82
C ARG A 272 14.52 15.88 30.31
N PHE A 273 15.50 16.27 31.13
CA PHE A 273 15.54 17.58 31.81
C PHE A 273 16.94 18.22 31.81
N ASP A 274 17.84 17.80 30.91
CA ASP A 274 19.27 18.17 30.94
C ASP A 274 19.69 19.12 29.80
N ARG A 275 18.75 19.53 28.94
CA ARG A 275 19.03 20.30 27.71
C ARG A 275 18.08 21.48 27.54
N GLN A 276 18.52 22.41 26.69
CA GLN A 276 17.70 23.47 26.13
C GLN A 276 17.44 23.16 24.66
N PHE A 277 16.17 23.23 24.24
CA PHE A 277 15.75 22.96 22.86
C PHE A 277 15.10 24.20 22.27
N GLY A 278 15.71 24.78 21.23
CA GLY A 278 15.28 26.07 20.69
C GLY A 278 15.23 27.15 21.77
N GLU A 279 14.12 27.88 21.81
CA GLU A 279 13.88 28.97 22.78
C GLU A 279 13.13 28.49 24.05
N LEU A 280 12.87 27.19 24.20
CA LEU A 280 12.30 26.64 25.42
C LEU A 280 13.27 26.84 26.61
N PRO A 281 12.77 26.91 27.86
CA PRO A 281 13.64 27.04 29.02
C PRO A 281 14.55 25.80 29.17
N LEU A 282 15.76 26.00 29.72
CA LEU A 282 16.65 24.89 30.07
C LEU A 282 15.94 23.92 31.01
N GLY A 283 16.01 22.63 30.68
CA GLY A 283 15.38 21.56 31.47
C GLY A 283 13.89 21.38 31.19
N TYR A 284 13.34 21.95 30.11
CA TYR A 284 11.99 21.62 29.66
C TYR A 284 11.88 20.12 29.33
N ASP A 285 10.75 19.49 29.67
CA ASP A 285 10.57 18.05 29.51
C ASP A 285 10.72 17.64 28.03
N HIS A 286 11.73 16.82 27.72
CA HIS A 286 11.98 16.33 26.36
C HIS A 286 10.78 15.62 25.74
N LYS A 287 9.88 15.06 26.56
CA LYS A 287 8.62 14.45 26.11
C LYS A 287 7.63 15.49 25.52
N TYR A 288 7.83 16.77 25.80
CA TYR A 288 7.04 17.88 25.27
C TYR A 288 7.86 18.83 24.41
N VAL A 289 9.01 18.36 23.90
CA VAL A 289 9.77 19.03 22.85
C VAL A 289 9.33 18.47 21.50
N TYR A 290 8.99 19.36 20.56
CA TYR A 290 8.52 19.01 19.23
C TYR A 290 9.51 19.55 18.20
N SER A 291 10.17 18.66 17.44
CA SER A 291 11.15 19.02 16.41
C SER A 291 10.56 19.03 14.99
N HIS A 292 9.33 18.55 14.81
CA HIS A 292 8.61 18.57 13.55
C HIS A 292 7.15 19.02 13.75
N PHE A 293 6.52 19.50 12.68
CA PHE A 293 5.06 19.63 12.62
C PHE A 293 4.44 18.27 12.31
N GLY A 294 4.38 17.40 13.33
CA GLY A 294 3.88 16.04 13.19
C GLY A 294 2.38 15.89 13.37
N TYR A 295 1.94 14.65 13.31
CA TYR A 295 0.56 14.20 13.35
C TYR A 295 0.37 13.18 14.50
N ASN A 296 -0.82 12.62 14.64
CA ASN A 296 -1.02 11.43 15.47
C ASN A 296 -1.61 10.30 14.63
N LEU A 297 -0.72 9.50 14.05
CA LEU A 297 -1.09 8.50 13.03
C LEU A 297 -0.79 7.07 13.48
N LYS A 298 -0.60 6.85 14.78
CA LYS A 298 -0.43 5.51 15.36
C LYS A 298 -1.69 4.66 15.18
N ALA A 299 -1.49 3.35 14.99
CA ALA A 299 -2.54 2.36 15.11
C ALA A 299 -2.70 1.89 16.58
N THR A 300 -3.85 1.32 16.89
CA THR A 300 -4.14 0.65 18.16
C THR A 300 -3.50 -0.74 18.22
N ASP A 301 -3.31 -1.27 19.43
CA ASP A 301 -2.78 -2.64 19.57
C ASP A 301 -3.77 -3.69 19.06
N MET A 302 -5.08 -3.38 19.10
CA MET A 302 -6.14 -4.23 18.56
C MET A 302 -6.00 -4.41 17.04
N GLN A 303 -5.65 -3.34 16.31
CA GLN A 303 -5.35 -3.41 14.89
C GLN A 303 -4.10 -4.27 14.65
N ALA A 304 -3.04 -4.03 15.41
CA ALA A 304 -1.80 -4.79 15.30
C ALA A 304 -2.00 -6.29 15.59
N ALA A 305 -2.87 -6.64 16.54
CA ALA A 305 -3.17 -8.02 16.91
C ALA A 305 -3.74 -8.84 15.75
N ILE A 306 -4.64 -8.24 14.95
CA ILE A 306 -5.15 -8.83 13.71
C ILE A 306 -4.00 -8.99 12.70
N GLY A 307 -3.15 -7.97 12.57
CA GLY A 307 -1.99 -7.99 11.70
C GLY A 307 -1.01 -9.11 11.99
N CYS A 308 -0.69 -9.38 13.27
CA CYS A 308 0.20 -10.49 13.66
C CYS A 308 -0.35 -11.85 13.23
N ALA A 309 -1.68 -12.06 13.33
CA ALA A 309 -2.30 -13.31 12.86
C ALA A 309 -2.25 -13.43 11.33
N GLN A 310 -2.53 -12.34 10.62
CA GLN A 310 -2.49 -12.29 9.15
C GLN A 310 -1.08 -12.51 8.60
N LEU A 311 -0.05 -11.93 9.21
CA LEU A 311 1.32 -11.99 8.73
C LEU A 311 1.86 -13.42 8.71
N LYS A 312 1.43 -14.26 9.66
CA LYS A 312 1.77 -15.70 9.70
C LYS A 312 1.22 -16.47 8.49
N LYS A 313 0.11 -16.02 7.90
CA LYS A 313 -0.54 -16.62 6.73
C LYS A 313 -0.07 -16.00 5.42
N PHE A 314 0.54 -14.82 5.50
CA PHE A 314 0.81 -13.96 4.37
C PHE A 314 1.57 -14.64 3.21
N PRO A 315 2.61 -15.48 3.43
CA PRO A 315 3.26 -16.21 2.34
C PRO A 315 2.30 -17.04 1.48
N SER A 316 1.29 -17.67 2.09
CA SER A 316 0.28 -18.45 1.35
C SER A 316 -0.67 -17.56 0.52
N PHE A 317 -0.95 -16.35 0.98
CA PHE A 317 -1.78 -15.38 0.25
C PHE A 317 -1.10 -14.93 -1.04
N VAL A 318 0.22 -14.72 -1.00
CA VAL A 318 1.03 -14.39 -2.18
C VAL A 318 0.95 -15.50 -3.23
N GLU A 319 1.17 -16.76 -2.83
CA GLU A 319 1.11 -17.88 -3.76
C GLU A 319 -0.29 -18.11 -4.32
N ARG A 320 -1.36 -17.94 -3.50
CA ARG A 320 -2.73 -18.06 -4.00
C ARG A 320 -3.09 -16.96 -5.01
N ARG A 321 -2.64 -15.73 -4.79
CA ARG A 321 -2.83 -14.62 -5.75
C ARG A 321 -2.17 -14.90 -7.09
N ARG A 322 -0.95 -15.45 -7.08
CA ARG A 322 -0.22 -15.87 -8.29
C ARG A 322 -0.94 -16.99 -9.03
N HIS A 323 -1.35 -18.03 -8.32
CA HIS A 323 -2.14 -19.13 -8.89
C HIS A 323 -3.42 -18.64 -9.58
N ASN A 324 -4.20 -17.80 -8.89
CA ASN A 324 -5.45 -17.26 -9.44
C ASN A 324 -5.19 -16.38 -10.67
N PHE A 325 -4.13 -15.56 -10.63
CA PHE A 325 -3.72 -14.73 -11.77
C PHE A 325 -3.32 -15.57 -12.98
N ASP A 326 -2.44 -16.55 -12.81
CA ASP A 326 -1.95 -17.39 -13.90
C ASP A 326 -3.09 -18.18 -14.54
N ARG A 327 -3.98 -18.76 -13.73
CA ARG A 327 -5.19 -19.46 -14.20
C ARG A 327 -6.10 -18.55 -15.03
N LEU A 328 -6.36 -17.33 -14.55
CA LEU A 328 -7.21 -16.37 -15.25
C LEU A 328 -6.56 -15.88 -16.55
N ARG A 329 -5.25 -15.61 -16.54
CA ARG A 329 -4.49 -15.22 -17.74
C ARG A 329 -4.59 -16.30 -18.81
N ASP A 330 -4.31 -17.55 -18.45
CA ASP A 330 -4.30 -18.66 -19.39
C ASP A 330 -5.69 -18.87 -20.00
N ALA A 331 -6.76 -18.77 -19.19
CA ALA A 331 -8.15 -18.86 -19.66
C ALA A 331 -8.56 -17.73 -20.61
N LEU A 332 -8.03 -16.51 -20.43
CA LEU A 332 -8.36 -15.36 -21.27
C LEU A 332 -7.52 -15.23 -22.56
N SER A 333 -6.57 -16.16 -22.79
CA SER A 333 -5.69 -16.13 -23.98
C SER A 333 -6.46 -16.13 -25.32
N GLU A 334 -7.65 -16.74 -25.38
CA GLU A 334 -8.46 -16.79 -26.62
C GLU A 334 -9.04 -15.44 -27.05
N VAL A 335 -9.10 -14.45 -26.14
CA VAL A 335 -9.64 -13.10 -26.39
C VAL A 335 -8.56 -12.00 -26.43
N GLU A 336 -7.28 -12.37 -26.54
CA GLU A 336 -6.18 -11.40 -26.70
C GLU A 336 -6.25 -10.56 -27.98
N GLY A 337 -7.05 -11.00 -28.96
CA GLY A 337 -7.37 -10.23 -30.16
C GLY A 337 -8.24 -9.00 -29.86
N GLN A 338 -8.97 -9.00 -28.75
CA GLN A 338 -9.89 -7.94 -28.32
C GLN A 338 -9.44 -7.27 -27.02
N LEU A 339 -8.69 -7.98 -26.18
CA LEU A 339 -8.22 -7.51 -24.89
C LEU A 339 -6.70 -7.48 -24.85
N ILE A 340 -6.15 -6.54 -24.09
CA ILE A 340 -4.74 -6.51 -23.69
C ILE A 340 -4.68 -7.02 -22.25
N LEU A 341 -4.04 -8.18 -22.08
CA LEU A 341 -3.84 -8.81 -20.78
C LEU A 341 -2.59 -8.25 -20.08
N PRO A 342 -2.53 -8.27 -18.73
CA PRO A 342 -1.44 -7.67 -17.98
C PRO A 342 -0.17 -8.53 -18.05
N GLU A 343 0.99 -7.88 -18.17
CA GLU A 343 2.30 -8.54 -18.17
C GLU A 343 3.11 -8.16 -16.93
N PRO A 344 3.80 -9.13 -16.30
CA PRO A 344 4.72 -8.82 -15.21
C PRO A 344 5.88 -7.96 -15.72
N CYS A 345 6.33 -7.01 -14.91
CA CYS A 345 7.57 -6.29 -15.17
C CYS A 345 8.73 -7.31 -15.31
N PRO A 346 9.67 -7.10 -16.26
CA PRO A 346 10.86 -7.93 -16.35
C PRO A 346 11.59 -8.04 -15.00
N ASN A 347 12.22 -9.20 -14.77
CA ASN A 347 12.93 -9.55 -13.53
C ASN A 347 12.06 -9.54 -12.25
N SER A 348 10.73 -9.55 -12.38
CA SER A 348 9.83 -9.55 -11.23
C SER A 348 9.01 -10.82 -11.11
N LYS A 349 8.56 -11.09 -9.89
CA LYS A 349 7.52 -12.06 -9.57
C LYS A 349 6.42 -11.34 -8.77
N PRO A 350 5.44 -10.72 -9.45
CA PRO A 350 4.40 -9.94 -8.79
C PRO A 350 3.58 -10.76 -7.78
N SER A 351 3.17 -10.08 -6.72
CA SER A 351 2.12 -10.51 -5.80
C SER A 351 0.87 -9.73 -6.19
N TRP A 352 0.14 -10.22 -7.20
CA TRP A 352 -0.94 -9.48 -7.84
C TRP A 352 -2.05 -9.05 -6.88
N PHE A 353 -2.36 -7.76 -6.87
CA PHE A 353 -3.52 -7.22 -6.16
C PHE A 353 -4.81 -7.53 -6.90
N GLY A 354 -4.80 -7.34 -8.22
CA GLY A 354 -5.91 -7.52 -9.16
C GLY A 354 -5.42 -7.89 -10.55
N PHE A 355 -6.35 -8.27 -11.42
CA PHE A 355 -6.09 -8.63 -12.83
C PHE A 355 -6.61 -7.52 -13.74
N LEU A 356 -5.71 -6.71 -14.30
CA LEU A 356 -6.02 -5.50 -15.06
C LEU A 356 -6.08 -5.76 -16.57
N ILE A 357 -7.17 -5.33 -17.21
CA ILE A 357 -7.53 -5.63 -18.59
C ILE A 357 -7.79 -4.32 -19.32
N THR A 358 -7.19 -4.13 -20.50
CA THR A 358 -7.51 -3.00 -21.38
C THR A 358 -8.21 -3.49 -22.63
N CYS A 359 -9.34 -2.88 -22.97
CA CYS A 359 -10.03 -3.15 -24.23
C CYS A 359 -9.21 -2.59 -25.41
N ARG A 360 -9.06 -3.34 -26.49
CA ARG A 360 -8.46 -2.84 -27.73
C ARG A 360 -9.41 -1.88 -28.43
N GLU A 361 -8.89 -1.13 -29.39
CA GLU A 361 -9.68 -0.19 -30.18
C GLU A 361 -10.88 -0.90 -30.84
N GLY A 362 -12.06 -0.29 -30.75
CA GLY A 362 -13.32 -0.84 -31.25
C GLY A 362 -14.07 -1.76 -30.28
N VAL A 363 -13.46 -2.15 -29.15
CA VAL A 363 -14.10 -3.02 -28.15
C VAL A 363 -14.75 -2.17 -27.04
N ASP A 364 -16.06 -2.32 -26.82
CA ASP A 364 -16.80 -1.53 -25.83
C ASP A 364 -16.54 -2.01 -24.39
N ARG A 365 -15.65 -1.29 -23.69
CA ARG A 365 -15.38 -1.50 -22.26
C ARG A 365 -16.66 -1.42 -21.41
N ASN A 366 -17.57 -0.48 -21.68
CA ASN A 366 -18.78 -0.32 -20.86
C ASN A 366 -19.71 -1.52 -21.00
N GLY A 367 -19.96 -1.97 -22.23
CA GLY A 367 -20.74 -3.18 -22.51
C GLY A 367 -20.14 -4.42 -21.84
N ILE A 368 -18.81 -4.58 -21.89
CA ILE A 368 -18.11 -5.68 -21.20
C ILE A 368 -18.31 -5.60 -19.68
N VAL A 369 -18.00 -4.46 -19.07
CA VAL A 369 -18.10 -4.26 -17.61
C VAL A 369 -19.54 -4.49 -17.14
N GLN A 370 -20.53 -3.91 -17.81
CA GLN A 370 -21.93 -4.09 -17.45
C GLN A 370 -22.38 -5.55 -17.57
N TYR A 371 -21.93 -6.26 -18.61
CA TYR A 371 -22.22 -7.68 -18.75
C TYR A 371 -21.58 -8.50 -17.62
N VAL A 372 -20.29 -8.31 -17.36
CA VAL A 372 -19.54 -9.03 -16.32
C VAL A 372 -20.15 -8.79 -14.93
N GLU A 373 -20.49 -7.54 -14.59
CA GLU A 373 -21.20 -7.20 -13.34
C GLU A 373 -22.60 -7.82 -13.27
N SER A 374 -23.34 -7.88 -14.40
CA SER A 374 -24.65 -8.53 -14.45
C SER A 374 -24.59 -10.05 -14.18
N ARG A 375 -23.41 -10.66 -14.35
CA ARG A 375 -23.12 -12.07 -14.05
C ARG A 375 -22.60 -12.27 -12.63
N GLY A 376 -22.62 -11.23 -11.79
CA GLY A 376 -22.20 -11.27 -10.39
C GLY A 376 -20.70 -11.07 -10.16
N VAL A 377 -19.91 -10.82 -11.21
CA VAL A 377 -18.46 -10.63 -11.13
C VAL A 377 -18.16 -9.14 -10.96
N GLN A 378 -17.60 -8.80 -9.81
CA GLN A 378 -17.30 -7.42 -9.50
C GLN A 378 -16.04 -6.93 -10.23
N THR A 379 -16.16 -5.77 -10.88
CA THR A 379 -15.12 -5.08 -11.62
C THR A 379 -14.76 -3.75 -10.96
N ARG A 380 -13.61 -3.19 -11.31
CA ARG A 380 -13.18 -1.85 -10.87
C ARG A 380 -12.46 -1.15 -11.99
N MET A 381 -12.59 0.17 -12.07
CA MET A 381 -11.68 0.99 -12.88
C MET A 381 -10.31 1.08 -12.18
N LEU A 382 -9.25 1.44 -12.90
CA LEU A 382 -7.93 1.65 -12.29
C LEU A 382 -7.92 2.93 -11.44
N PHE A 383 -8.49 2.85 -10.25
CA PHE A 383 -8.48 3.92 -9.25
C PHE A 383 -8.99 5.26 -9.82
N ALA A 384 -8.10 6.27 -9.88
CA ALA A 384 -8.43 7.56 -10.44
C ALA A 384 -8.47 7.57 -11.98
N GLY A 385 -7.92 6.57 -12.66
CA GLY A 385 -7.70 6.61 -14.11
C GLY A 385 -6.67 7.68 -14.46
N ASN A 386 -7.10 8.94 -14.57
CA ASN A 386 -6.21 10.09 -14.67
C ASN A 386 -6.49 11.09 -13.55
N LEU A 387 -5.62 11.14 -12.52
CA LEU A 387 -5.72 12.09 -11.40
C LEU A 387 -5.92 13.53 -11.87
N THR A 388 -5.22 13.95 -12.92
CA THR A 388 -5.26 15.33 -13.43
C THR A 388 -6.57 15.71 -14.11
N LYS A 389 -7.53 14.78 -14.24
CA LYS A 389 -8.90 15.03 -14.75
C LYS A 389 -9.96 15.07 -13.64
N HIS A 390 -9.62 14.75 -12.40
CA HIS A 390 -10.58 14.77 -11.29
C HIS A 390 -10.94 16.20 -10.87
N PRO A 391 -12.11 16.41 -10.22
CA PRO A 391 -12.55 17.74 -9.79
C PRO A 391 -11.61 18.43 -8.79
N CYS A 392 -10.89 17.68 -7.94
CA CYS A 392 -9.92 18.27 -7.00
C CYS A 392 -8.73 18.96 -7.69
N PHE A 393 -8.53 18.74 -8.99
CA PHE A 393 -7.54 19.43 -9.82
C PHE A 393 -8.12 20.61 -10.61
N ASP A 394 -9.43 20.94 -10.51
CA ASP A 394 -10.06 22.02 -11.28
C ASP A 394 -9.40 23.39 -11.06
N GLU A 395 -9.16 23.76 -9.79
CA GLU A 395 -8.52 25.03 -9.46
C GLU A 395 -7.08 25.11 -9.99
N MET A 396 -6.33 24.01 -9.87
CA MET A 396 -4.96 23.92 -10.40
C MET A 396 -4.93 23.99 -11.93
N ARG A 397 -5.88 23.33 -12.61
CA ARG A 397 -6.06 23.42 -14.07
C ARG A 397 -6.39 24.83 -14.51
N ALA A 398 -7.35 25.49 -13.84
CA ALA A 398 -7.76 26.86 -14.14
C ALA A 398 -6.60 27.85 -13.92
N ALA A 399 -5.86 27.70 -12.83
CA ALA A 399 -4.70 28.53 -12.49
C ALA A 399 -3.42 28.16 -13.28
N LYS A 400 -3.41 27.01 -13.98
CA LYS A 400 -2.23 26.43 -14.66
C LYS A 400 -1.00 26.36 -13.75
N SER A 401 -1.20 25.96 -12.49
CA SER A 401 -0.16 25.88 -11.48
C SER A 401 -0.41 24.74 -10.50
N GLY A 402 0.63 24.34 -9.74
CA GLY A 402 0.53 23.31 -8.71
C GLY A 402 1.02 21.92 -9.12
N TYR A 403 1.16 21.65 -10.42
CA TYR A 403 1.75 20.42 -10.95
C TYR A 403 2.33 20.65 -12.36
N ARG A 404 3.12 19.70 -12.86
CA ARG A 404 3.66 19.67 -14.22
C ARG A 404 3.32 18.35 -14.89
N ILE A 405 3.10 18.38 -16.20
CA ILE A 405 2.99 17.18 -17.05
C ILE A 405 4.12 17.25 -18.07
N VAL A 406 4.83 16.14 -18.25
CA VAL A 406 5.89 15.98 -19.26
C VAL A 406 5.30 15.25 -20.45
N GLY A 407 5.49 15.80 -21.64
CA GLY A 407 4.87 15.26 -22.86
C GLY A 407 3.34 15.20 -22.77
N GLU A 408 2.78 14.04 -23.11
CA GLU A 408 1.34 13.76 -23.06
C GLU A 408 1.07 12.52 -22.20
N LEU A 409 -0.12 12.45 -21.60
CA LEU A 409 -0.56 11.33 -20.75
C LEU A 409 -1.49 10.39 -21.54
N LYS A 410 -1.05 9.94 -22.72
CA LYS A 410 -1.88 9.19 -23.68
C LYS A 410 -2.32 7.84 -23.12
N ASN A 411 -1.40 7.07 -22.56
CA ASN A 411 -1.70 5.76 -21.98
C ASN A 411 -2.49 5.90 -20.69
N THR A 412 -2.22 6.94 -19.89
CA THR A 412 -3.04 7.28 -18.72
C THR A 412 -4.49 7.60 -19.11
N ASP A 413 -4.72 8.43 -20.15
CA ASP A 413 -6.07 8.73 -20.64
C ASP A 413 -6.75 7.48 -21.23
N ARG A 414 -5.99 6.63 -21.94
CA ARG A 414 -6.47 5.33 -22.41
C ARG A 414 -6.87 4.42 -21.26
N ILE A 415 -6.09 4.37 -20.18
CA ILE A 415 -6.41 3.58 -18.99
C ILE A 415 -7.72 4.04 -18.35
N MET A 416 -7.93 5.35 -18.25
CA MET A 416 -9.17 5.91 -17.73
C MET A 416 -10.39 5.53 -18.60
N ALA A 417 -10.21 5.47 -19.92
CA ALA A 417 -11.28 5.19 -20.88
C ALA A 417 -11.59 3.70 -21.05
N ASP A 418 -10.57 2.85 -21.13
CA ASP A 418 -10.68 1.51 -21.73
C ASP A 418 -10.24 0.36 -20.81
N THR A 419 -9.79 0.67 -19.59
CA THR A 419 -9.23 -0.31 -18.67
C THR A 419 -10.11 -0.55 -17.46
N PHE A 420 -10.22 -1.82 -17.05
CA PHE A 420 -10.86 -2.26 -15.81
C PHE A 420 -10.10 -3.46 -15.24
N TRP A 421 -10.32 -3.79 -13.97
CA TRP A 421 -9.73 -4.98 -13.34
C TRP A 421 -10.75 -5.78 -12.54
N ILE A 422 -10.44 -7.06 -12.36
CA ILE A 422 -11.18 -8.00 -11.51
C ILE A 422 -10.25 -8.62 -10.46
N GLY A 423 -10.83 -9.32 -9.49
CA GLY A 423 -10.06 -9.87 -8.37
C GLY A 423 -9.25 -11.11 -8.71
N VAL A 424 -8.16 -11.30 -7.97
CA VAL A 424 -7.37 -12.56 -7.89
C VAL A 424 -7.02 -12.92 -6.45
N TYR A 425 -7.76 -12.39 -5.47
CA TYR A 425 -7.42 -12.48 -4.05
C TYR A 425 -7.55 -13.91 -3.49
N PRO A 426 -6.96 -14.23 -2.32
CA PRO A 426 -6.83 -15.61 -1.85
C PRO A 426 -8.14 -16.36 -1.57
N GLY A 427 -9.25 -15.65 -1.36
CA GLY A 427 -10.56 -16.26 -1.09
C GLY A 427 -11.29 -16.73 -2.34
N MET A 428 -10.76 -16.47 -3.54
CA MET A 428 -11.34 -16.98 -4.79
C MET A 428 -10.96 -18.44 -4.99
N THR A 429 -11.94 -19.28 -5.32
CA THR A 429 -11.72 -20.67 -5.72
C THR A 429 -11.40 -20.76 -7.22
N ASP A 430 -10.93 -21.93 -7.66
CA ASP A 430 -10.65 -22.18 -9.08
C ASP A 430 -11.95 -22.09 -9.91
N GLU A 431 -13.07 -22.62 -9.40
CA GLU A 431 -14.41 -22.47 -10.00
C GLU A 431 -14.83 -21.02 -10.18
N MET A 432 -14.62 -20.17 -9.16
CA MET A 432 -14.91 -18.73 -9.29
C MET A 432 -14.05 -18.09 -10.39
N THR A 433 -12.77 -18.47 -10.46
CA THR A 433 -11.82 -17.94 -11.44
C THR A 433 -12.20 -18.34 -12.87
N ASP A 434 -12.57 -19.60 -13.07
CA ASP A 434 -13.05 -20.11 -14.36
C ASP A 434 -14.35 -19.43 -14.79
N TYR A 435 -15.29 -19.24 -13.86
CA TYR A 435 -16.54 -18.54 -14.13
C TYR A 435 -16.31 -17.07 -14.51
N MET A 436 -15.39 -16.38 -13.83
CA MET A 436 -15.00 -15.01 -14.20
C MET A 436 -14.44 -14.95 -15.62
N ALA A 437 -13.55 -15.87 -15.99
CA ALA A 437 -12.98 -15.95 -17.33
C ALA A 437 -14.08 -16.17 -18.39
N ALA A 438 -14.96 -17.15 -18.17
CA ALA A 438 -16.08 -17.43 -19.06
C ALA A 438 -16.99 -16.22 -19.25
N ALA A 439 -17.34 -15.51 -18.17
CA ALA A 439 -18.16 -14.31 -18.23
C ALA A 439 -17.51 -13.20 -19.07
N ILE A 440 -16.19 -13.01 -18.97
CA ILE A 440 -15.44 -12.04 -19.78
C ILE A 440 -15.42 -12.46 -21.26
N ILE A 441 -15.13 -13.72 -21.54
CA ILE A 441 -15.09 -14.26 -22.92
C ILE A 441 -16.45 -14.10 -23.60
N GLU A 442 -17.54 -14.43 -22.90
CA GLU A 442 -18.90 -14.18 -23.38
C GLU A 442 -19.18 -12.70 -23.61
N ALA A 443 -18.74 -11.82 -22.70
CA ALA A 443 -18.91 -10.38 -22.82
C ALA A 443 -18.22 -9.85 -24.07
N VAL A 444 -16.96 -10.27 -24.31
CA VAL A 444 -16.20 -9.92 -25.51
C VAL A 444 -16.96 -10.39 -26.74
N LYS A 445 -17.34 -11.67 -26.83
CA LYS A 445 -18.05 -12.24 -27.99
C LYS A 445 -19.38 -11.55 -28.31
N LYS A 446 -20.04 -10.94 -27.32
CA LYS A 446 -21.30 -10.18 -27.51
C LYS A 446 -21.10 -8.72 -27.91
N ASN A 447 -19.94 -8.13 -27.60
CA ASN A 447 -19.64 -6.71 -27.79
C ASN A 447 -18.48 -6.48 -28.80
N SER A 448 -18.08 -7.51 -29.54
CA SER A 448 -17.06 -7.46 -30.61
C SER A 448 -17.68 -7.31 -31.99
#